data_AF-A0A1F7XYI4-F1
#
_entry.id   AF-A0A1F7XYI4-F1
#
_cell.length_a   1.000
_cell.length_b   1.000
_cell.length_c   1.000
_cell.angle_alpha   90.00
_cell.angle_beta   90.00
_cell.angle_gamma   90.00
#
_symmetry.space_group_name_H-M   'P 1'
#
loop_
_entity.id
_entity.type
_entity.pdbx_description
1 polymer ?
#
loop_
_entity_poly.entity_id
_entity_poly.type
_entity_poly.pdbx_seq_one_letter_code
_entity_poly.pdbx_strand_id
1 'polypeptide(L)' 'MLPTDPQFLYMILVLPSLFGLTLVGDGLNKVIHEESGGMISIAFGLIFIAVVIFAYLFLSNYLTQGI' A
#
# COMPACT_ATOMS: atom_id res chain seq x y z
N MET A 1 6.23 15.69 -19.08
CA MET A 1 5.95 15.24 -17.70
C MET A 1 7.30 14.91 -17.11
N LEU A 2 7.77 15.70 -16.14
CA LEU A 2 9.07 15.44 -15.54
C LEU A 2 8.89 14.28 -14.54
N PRO A 3 9.80 13.29 -14.48
CA PRO A 3 9.72 12.17 -13.53
C PRO A 3 9.71 12.60 -12.04
N THR A 4 10.01 13.87 -11.77
CA THR A 4 10.01 14.50 -10.46
C THR A 4 8.66 15.08 -10.05
N ASP A 5 7.69 15.14 -10.97
CA ASP A 5 6.35 15.58 -10.62
C ASP A 5 5.72 14.60 -9.62
N PRO A 6 5.10 15.07 -8.52
CA PRO A 6 4.43 14.22 -7.52
C PRO A 6 3.46 13.20 -8.13
N GLN A 7 3.00 13.48 -9.35
CA GLN A 7 2.19 12.62 -10.19
C GLN A 7 2.82 11.24 -10.47
N PHE A 8 4.14 11.15 -10.64
CA PHE A 8 4.84 9.87 -10.83
C PHE A 8 4.79 8.99 -9.58
N LEU A 9 4.92 9.63 -8.41
CA LEU A 9 4.83 8.98 -7.11
C LEU A 9 3.43 8.40 -6.88
N TYR A 10 2.38 9.17 -7.21
CA TYR A 10 1.00 8.69 -7.15
C TYR A 10 0.74 7.55 -8.14
N MET A 11 1.31 7.62 -9.35
CA MET A 11 1.11 6.61 -10.38
C MET A 11 1.72 5.25 -9.99
N ILE A 12 2.89 5.24 -9.35
CA ILE A 12 3.54 4.01 -8.89
C ILE A 12 2.88 3.46 -7.62
N LEU A 13 2.52 4.32 -6.67
CA LEU A 13 2.02 3.88 -5.36
C LEU A 13 0.53 3.52 -5.35
N VAL A 14 -0.23 3.88 -6.40
CA VAL A 14 -1.63 3.48 -6.55
C VAL A 14 -1.78 1.96 -6.59
N LEU A 15 -0.97 1.26 -7.40
CA LEU A 15 -1.13 -0.19 -7.59
C LEU A 15 -0.83 -0.98 -6.30
N PRO A 16 0.29 -0.72 -5.58
CA PRO A 16 0.55 -1.29 -4.27
C PRO A 16 -0.55 -0.96 -3.25
N SER A 17 -1.06 0.27 -3.24
CA SER A 17 -2.12 0.66 -2.29
C SER A 17 -3.40 -0.15 -2.50
N LEU A 18 -3.83 -0.31 -3.76
CA LEU A 18 -4.99 -1.12 -4.12
C LEU A 18 -4.78 -2.60 -3.79
N PHE A 19 -3.57 -3.12 -4.00
CA PHE A 19 -3.24 -4.48 -3.60
C PHE A 19 -3.34 -4.67 -2.07
N GLY A 20 -2.74 -3.77 -1.28
CA GLY A 20 -2.84 -3.81 0.18
C GLY A 20 -4.29 -3.73 0.67
N LEU A 21 -5.09 -2.84 0.08
CA LEU A 21 -6.52 -2.72 0.39
C LEU A 21 -7.30 -3.99 0.02
N THR A 22 -6.96 -4.63 -1.09
CA THR A 22 -7.58 -5.89 -1.53
C THR A 22 -7.29 -7.03 -0.56
N LEU A 23 -6.06 -7.13 -0.02
CA LEU A 23 -5.72 -8.12 1.01
C LEU A 23 -6.49 -7.89 2.33
N VAL A 24 -6.66 -6.63 2.72
CA VAL A 24 -7.50 -6.30 3.89
C VAL A 24 -8.96 -6.68 3.61
N GLY A 25 -9.48 -6.38 2.43
CA GLY A 25 -10.84 -6.74 2.01
C GLY A 25 -11.07 -8.25 1.97
N ASP A 26 -10.14 -9.01 1.38
CA ASP A 26 -10.14 -10.48 1.38
C ASP A 26 -10.06 -11.05 2.80
N GLY A 27 -9.21 -10.46 3.64
CA GLY A 27 -9.10 -10.83 5.05
C GLY A 27 -10.39 -10.58 5.83
N LEU A 28 -11.03 -9.43 5.64
CA LEU A 28 -12.34 -9.12 6.22
C LEU A 28 -13.41 -10.11 5.72
N ASN A 29 -13.44 -10.41 4.43
CA ASN A 29 -14.37 -11.37 3.86
C ASN A 29 -14.22 -12.76 4.50
N LYS A 30 -12.98 -13.23 4.66
CA LYS A 30 -12.64 -14.49 5.32
C LYS A 30 -13.03 -14.51 6.80
N VAL A 31 -12.80 -13.42 7.54
CA VAL A 31 -13.21 -13.31 8.95
C VAL A 31 -14.73 -13.38 9.08
N ILE A 32 -15.48 -12.72 8.20
CA ILE A 32 -16.95 -12.74 8.21
C ILE A 32 -17.51 -14.13 7.91
N HIS A 33 -16.86 -14.88 7.02
CA HIS A 33 -17.28 -16.24 6.64
C HIS A 33 -16.72 -17.34 7.56
N GLU A 34 -16.12 -16.97 8.71
CA GLU A 34 -15.43 -17.90 9.63
C GLU A 34 -14.38 -18.80 8.94
N GLU A 35 -13.79 -18.32 7.84
CA GLU A 35 -12.73 -19.03 7.15
C GLU A 35 -11.42 -18.88 7.93
N SER A 36 -10.76 -20.03 8.16
CA SER A 36 -9.45 -20.06 8.80
C SER A 36 -8.45 -19.21 8.01
N GLY A 37 -7.76 -18.29 8.69
CA GLY A 37 -6.71 -17.45 8.08
C GLY A 37 -7.14 -16.03 7.69
N GLY A 38 -8.39 -15.62 7.91
CA GLY A 38 -8.82 -14.23 7.65
C GLY A 38 -8.01 -13.18 8.42
N MET A 39 -7.75 -13.42 9.71
CA MET A 39 -6.92 -12.54 10.56
C MET A 39 -5.48 -12.40 10.04
N ILE A 40 -4.94 -13.46 9.44
CA ILE A 40 -3.59 -13.45 8.84
C ILE A 40 -3.60 -12.57 7.59
N SER A 41 -4.60 -12.71 6.72
CA SER A 41 -4.74 -11.88 5.52
C SER A 41 -4.88 -10.39 5.86
N ILE A 42 -5.68 -10.06 6.91
CA ILE A 42 -5.79 -8.68 7.42
C ILE A 42 -4.44 -8.16 7.93
N ALA A 43 -3.73 -8.96 8.73
CA ALA A 43 -2.43 -8.55 9.28
C ALA A 43 -1.41 -8.29 8.16
N PHE A 44 -1.31 -9.16 7.15
CA PHE A 44 -0.45 -8.95 5.99
C PHE A 44 -0.88 -7.72 5.17
N GLY A 45 -2.18 -7.51 4.96
CA GLY A 45 -2.69 -6.31 4.28
C GLY A 45 -2.33 -5.01 5.01
N LEU A 46 -2.47 -4.98 6.34
CA LEU A 46 -2.10 -3.82 7.16
C LEU A 46 -0.59 -3.55 7.16
N ILE A 47 0.24 -4.60 7.28
CA ILE A 47 1.70 -4.49 7.17
C ILE A 47 2.08 -3.96 5.78
N PHE A 48 1.44 -4.46 4.73
CA PHE A 48 1.70 -4.02 3.37
C PHE A 48 1.37 -2.53 3.18
N ILE A 49 0.21 -2.09 3.69
CA ILE A 49 -0.16 -0.66 3.65
C ILE A 49 0.85 0.19 4.43
N ALA A 50 1.32 -0.27 5.60
CA ALA A 50 2.35 0.45 6.36
C ALA A 50 3.66 0.60 5.57
N VAL A 51 4.07 -0.44 4.83
CA VAL A 51 5.24 -0.38 3.93
C VAL A 51 5.02 0.59 2.78
N VAL A 52 3.82 0.63 2.19
CA VAL A 52 3.48 1.60 1.12
C VAL A 52 3.54 3.04 1.63
N ILE A 53 3.02 3.31 2.84
CA ILE A 53 3.13 4.62 3.48
C ILE A 53 4.60 4.98 3.74
N PHE A 54 5.41 4.04 4.22
CA PHE A 54 6.83 4.26 4.42
C PHE A 54 7.55 4.57 3.09
N ALA A 55 7.26 3.82 2.03
CA ALA A 55 7.79 4.06 0.69
C ALA A 55 7.37 5.44 0.16
N TYR A 56 6.12 5.87 0.38
CA TYR A 56 5.66 7.22 0.05
C TYR A 56 6.52 8.28 0.73
N LEU A 57 6.71 8.18 2.05
CA LEU A 57 7.51 9.13 2.82
C LEU A 57 8.97 9.12 2.37
N PHE A 58 9.55 7.95 2.13
CA PHE A 58 10.94 7.82 1.67
C PHE A 58 11.15 8.41 0.27
N LEU A 59 10.34 7.99 -0.71
CA LEU A 59 10.47 8.48 -2.09
C LEU A 59 10.13 9.97 -2.19
N SER A 60 9.13 10.46 -1.44
CA SER A 60 8.79 11.88 -1.42
C SER A 60 9.97 12.71 -0.92
N ASN A 61 10.61 12.31 0.18
CA ASN A 61 11.77 13.04 0.70
C ASN A 61 12.96 12.98 -0.27
N TYR A 62 13.23 11.82 -0.86
CA TYR A 62 14.37 11.64 -1.78
C TYR A 62 14.19 12.42 -3.10
N LEU A 63 12.99 12.38 -3.69
CA LEU A 63 12.68 13.11 -4.92
C LEU A 63 12.60 14.62 -4.69
N THR A 64 12.18 15.08 -3.52
CA THR A 64 12.20 16.50 -3.15
C THR A 64 13.60 17.04 -2.85
N GLN A 65 14.52 16.20 -2.35
CA GLN A 65 15.92 16.58 -2.08
C GLN A 65 16.85 16.49 -3.29
N GLY A 66 16.42 15.86 -4.39
CA GLY A 66 17.17 15.76 -5.65
C GLY A 66 17.14 17.02 -6.52
N ILE A 67 16.88 18.20 -5.93
CA ILE A 67 16.86 19.53 -6.59
C ILE A 67 18.02 20.35 -6.05
#